data_AF-A0A920RXE1-F1
#
_entry.id   AF-A0A920RXE1-F1
#
_cell.length_a   1.000
_cell.length_b   1.000
_cell.length_c   1.000
_cell.angle_alpha   90.00
_cell.angle_beta   90.00
_cell.angle_gamma   90.00
#
_symmetry.space_group_name_H-M   'P 1'
#
loop_
_entity.id
_entity.type
_entity.pdbx_description
1 polymer ?
#
loop_
_entity_poly.entity_id
_entity_poly.type
_entity_poly.pdbx_seq_one_letter_code
_entity_poly.pdbx_strand_id
1 'polypeptide(L)'
;MYKKNVKNVQNNVGILDLSTFAKYEINGSNSEAYLNRLCANTIPTKDGGIILGHTLNNIGRIQSELTITKLSKDNFYVLSSTASEIRDFDWFNHNLKKDEKVHIKKLLKTLVFLF
;
A
#
# COMPACT_ATOMS: atom_id res chain seq x y z
N MET A 1 -20.87 -0.55 -24.49
CA MET A 1 -19.73 0.28 -24.01
C MET A 1 -18.67 -0.54 -23.27
N TYR A 2 -18.97 -1.21 -22.13
CA TYR A 2 -17.97 -1.96 -21.34
C TYR A 2 -17.12 -2.97 -22.14
N LYS A 3 -17.74 -3.80 -23.00
CA LYS A 3 -17.00 -4.77 -23.84
C LYS A 3 -15.98 -4.11 -24.78
N LYS A 4 -16.24 -2.87 -25.24
CA LYS A 4 -15.32 -2.15 -26.13
C LYS A 4 -14.08 -1.68 -25.37
N ASN A 5 -14.24 -1.12 -24.17
CA ASN A 5 -13.13 -0.65 -23.35
C ASN A 5 -12.25 -1.82 -22.88
N VAL A 6 -12.86 -2.92 -22.41
CA VAL A 6 -12.13 -4.14 -22.02
C VAL A 6 -11.31 -4.67 -23.20
N LYS A 7 -11.93 -4.80 -24.39
CA LYS A 7 -11.23 -5.27 -25.59
C LYS A 7 -10.13 -4.31 -26.05
N ASN A 8 -10.28 -3.00 -25.85
CA ASN A 8 -9.24 -2.01 -26.17
C ASN A 8 -8.05 -2.10 -25.22
N VAL A 9 -8.27 -2.17 -23.90
CA VAL A 9 -7.17 -2.32 -22.92
C VAL A 9 -6.43 -3.64 -23.13
N GLN A 10 -7.14 -4.70 -23.52
CA GLN A 10 -6.52 -6.01 -23.76
C GLN A 10 -5.66 -6.05 -25.03
N ASN A 11 -6.09 -5.39 -26.12
CA ASN A 11 -5.41 -5.50 -27.42
C ASN A 11 -4.54 -4.29 -27.77
N ASN A 12 -4.69 -3.17 -27.07
CA ASN A 12 -4.01 -1.89 -27.31
C ASN A 12 -3.51 -1.29 -25.97
N VAL A 13 -3.49 0.04 -25.87
CA VAL A 13 -3.22 0.79 -24.62
C VAL A 13 -4.52 1.44 -24.13
N GLY A 14 -4.68 1.49 -22.81
CA GLY A 14 -5.72 2.29 -22.16
C GLY A 14 -5.15 3.00 -20.95
N ILE A 15 -5.74 4.15 -20.63
CA ILE A 15 -5.34 4.98 -19.50
C ILE A 15 -6.46 4.94 -18.46
N LEU A 16 -6.08 4.79 -17.19
CA LEU A 16 -7.00 4.84 -16.06
C LEU A 16 -6.49 5.84 -15.03
N ASP A 17 -7.40 6.69 -14.53
CA ASP A 17 -7.11 7.58 -13.42
C ASP A 17 -7.31 6.86 -12.08
N LEU A 18 -6.19 6.61 -11.39
CA LEU A 18 -6.15 6.01 -10.05
C LEU A 18 -5.67 7.00 -8.98
N SER A 19 -5.73 8.31 -9.26
CA SER A 19 -5.23 9.37 -8.36
C SER A 19 -5.96 9.40 -7.02
N THR A 20 -7.17 8.82 -6.94
CA THR A 20 -7.96 8.77 -5.71
C THR A 20 -7.48 7.73 -4.70
N PHE A 21 -6.62 6.78 -5.10
CA PHE A 21 -6.14 5.72 -4.23
C PHE A 21 -5.47 6.30 -2.98
N ALA A 22 -5.63 5.60 -1.86
CA ALA A 22 -4.99 5.95 -0.61
C ALA A 22 -3.49 5.65 -0.69
N LYS A 23 -2.67 6.58 -0.20
CA LYS A 23 -1.22 6.56 -0.36
C LYS A 23 -0.57 6.92 0.97
N TYR A 24 0.42 6.14 1.36
CA TYR A 24 1.14 6.33 2.60
C TYR A 24 2.65 6.21 2.36
N GLU A 25 3.40 6.99 3.12
CA GLU A 25 4.82 6.76 3.33
C GLU A 25 4.98 6.18 4.74
N ILE A 26 5.63 5.02 4.82
CA ILE A 26 5.93 4.33 6.08
C ILE A 26 7.45 4.21 6.16
N ASN A 27 8.05 4.95 7.09
CA ASN A 27 9.51 5.03 7.20
C ASN A 27 10.00 4.93 8.64
N GLY A 28 11.32 4.73 8.80
CA GLY A 28 11.99 4.62 10.10
C GLY A 28 12.64 3.25 10.32
N SER A 29 13.58 3.17 11.26
CA SER A 29 14.48 2.02 11.43
C SER A 29 13.79 0.69 11.74
N ASN A 30 12.51 0.72 12.14
CA ASN A 30 11.72 -0.48 12.40
C ASN A 30 10.64 -0.73 11.34
N SER A 31 10.57 0.06 10.26
CA SER A 31 9.49 0.00 9.26
C SER A 31 9.38 -1.35 8.58
N GLU A 32 10.50 -1.96 8.19
CA GLU A 32 10.51 -3.29 7.56
C GLU A 32 10.00 -4.38 8.52
N ALA A 33 10.45 -4.37 9.77
CA ALA A 33 10.01 -5.33 10.78
C ALA A 33 8.53 -5.13 11.15
N TYR A 34 8.10 -3.87 11.28
CA TYR A 34 6.71 -3.49 11.52
C TYR A 34 5.79 -3.99 10.41
N LEU A 35 6.16 -3.74 9.15
CA LEU A 35 5.37 -4.19 8.00
C LEU A 35 5.34 -5.72 7.87
N ASN A 36 6.46 -6.41 8.12
CA ASN A 36 6.51 -7.89 8.12
C ASN A 36 5.65 -8.50 9.24
N ARG A 37 5.52 -7.82 10.38
CA ARG A 37 4.64 -8.25 11.47
C ARG A 37 3.16 -8.00 11.14
N LEU A 38 2.87 -6.88 10.48
CA LEU A 38 1.51 -6.45 10.18
C LEU A 38 0.90 -7.20 8.98
N CYS A 39 1.72 -7.52 7.98
CA CYS A 39 1.29 -8.16 6.75
C CYS A 39 1.52 -9.67 6.80
N ALA A 40 0.65 -10.42 6.14
CA ALA A 40 0.82 -11.86 5.96
C ALA A 40 1.91 -12.21 4.92
N ASN A 41 2.19 -11.29 4.00
CA ASN A 41 3.16 -11.46 2.93
C ASN A 41 4.54 -10.95 3.36
N THR A 42 5.60 -11.59 2.87
CA THR A 42 6.98 -11.11 3.03
C THR A 42 7.17 -9.77 2.34
N ILE A 43 7.60 -8.76 3.09
CA ILE A 43 7.82 -7.39 2.59
C ILE A 43 9.05 -7.35 1.67
N PRO A 44 9.04 -6.52 0.60
CA PRO A 44 10.18 -6.41 -0.31
C PRO A 44 11.44 -5.98 0.44
N THR A 45 12.52 -6.74 0.27
CA THR A 45 13.82 -6.46 0.88
C THR A 45 14.73 -5.64 -0.03
N LYS A 46 14.54 -5.74 -1.35
CA LYS A 46 15.30 -5.00 -2.37
C LYS A 46 14.65 -3.64 -2.64
N ASP A 47 15.47 -2.60 -2.73
CA ASP A 47 15.03 -1.27 -3.18
C ASP A 47 14.45 -1.33 -4.61
N GLY A 48 13.32 -0.67 -4.81
CA GLY A 48 12.47 -0.78 -5.99
C GLY A 48 11.60 -2.06 -6.04
N GLY A 49 11.73 -2.95 -5.07
CA GLY A 49 10.89 -4.15 -4.96
C GLY A 49 9.45 -3.77 -4.60
N ILE A 50 8.50 -4.44 -5.26
CA ILE A 50 7.06 -4.24 -5.10
C ILE A 50 6.37 -5.57 -4.82
N ILE A 51 5.39 -5.57 -3.92
CA ILE A 51 4.52 -6.71 -3.65
C ILE A 51 3.06 -6.26 -3.56
N LEU A 52 2.15 -7.24 -3.68
CA LEU A 52 0.79 -7.15 -3.18
C LEU A 52 0.72 -7.90 -1.85
N GLY A 53 0.37 -7.20 -0.78
CA GLY A 53 0.37 -7.71 0.60
C GLY A 53 -0.98 -7.54 1.28
N HIS A 54 -1.24 -8.34 2.32
CA HIS A 54 -2.49 -8.28 3.08
C HIS A 54 -2.23 -8.06 4.55
N THR A 55 -2.97 -7.14 5.17
CA THR A 55 -3.02 -7.01 6.63
C THR A 55 -4.15 -7.88 7.17
N LEU A 56 -3.91 -8.56 8.28
CA LEU A 56 -4.90 -9.43 8.92
C LEU A 56 -5.24 -8.92 10.31
N ASN A 57 -6.44 -9.24 10.80
CA ASN A 57 -6.76 -9.08 12.22
C ASN A 57 -6.34 -10.32 13.03
N ASN A 58 -6.54 -10.26 14.35
CA ASN A 58 -6.17 -11.31 15.30
C ASN A 58 -6.84 -12.67 15.05
N ILE A 59 -7.95 -12.73 14.31
CA ILE A 59 -8.64 -13.97 13.93
C ILE A 59 -8.35 -14.39 12.48
N GLY A 60 -7.36 -13.77 11.83
CA GLY A 60 -6.89 -14.13 10.49
C GLY A 60 -7.75 -13.62 9.34
N ARG A 61 -8.68 -12.68 9.57
CA ARG A 61 -9.46 -12.06 8.48
C ARG A 61 -8.70 -10.90 7.86
N ILE A 62 -8.78 -10.80 6.54
CA ILE A 62 -8.21 -9.68 5.78
C ILE A 62 -8.84 -8.37 6.24
N GLN A 63 -7.98 -7.45 6.68
CA GLN A 63 -8.34 -6.07 6.95
C GLN A 63 -8.12 -5.23 5.69
N SER A 64 -6.98 -5.35 5.02
CA SER A 64 -6.73 -4.61 3.78
C SER A 64 -5.78 -5.35 2.84
N GLU A 65 -5.87 -5.02 1.56
CA GLU A 65 -4.91 -5.40 0.52
C GLU A 65 -4.14 -4.14 0.10
N LEU A 66 -2.82 -4.26 0.05
CA LEU A 66 -1.89 -3.15 -0.09
C LEU A 66 -0.87 -3.46 -1.17
N THR A 67 -0.60 -2.52 -2.05
CA THR A 67 0.60 -2.54 -2.89
C THR A 67 1.72 -1.85 -2.11
N ILE A 68 2.79 -2.58 -1.79
CA ILE A 68 3.90 -2.10 -0.97
C ILE A 68 5.17 -2.08 -1.82
N THR A 69 5.76 -0.90 -1.95
CA THR A 69 7.03 -0.68 -2.67
C THR A 69 8.10 -0.23 -1.69
N LYS A 70 9.26 -0.89 -1.68
CA LYS A 70 10.43 -0.40 -0.96
C LYS A 70 11.10 0.67 -1.80
N LEU A 71 11.06 1.93 -1.37
CA LEU A 71 11.68 3.05 -2.09
C LEU A 71 13.19 3.09 -1.84
N SER A 72 13.58 2.89 -0.59
CA SER A 72 14.97 2.84 -0.14
C SER A 72 15.03 2.12 1.22
N LYS A 73 16.23 2.03 1.81
CA LYS A 73 16.40 1.56 3.18
C LYS A 73 15.44 2.27 4.13
N ASP A 74 14.66 1.46 4.85
CA ASP A 74 13.72 1.92 5.88
C ASP A 74 12.65 2.91 5.38
N ASN A 75 12.32 2.90 4.08
CA ASN A 75 11.30 3.75 3.47
C ASN A 75 10.42 2.98 2.49
N PHE A 76 9.13 2.94 2.77
CA PHE A 76 8.13 2.20 2.01
C PHE A 76 7.01 3.12 1.54
N TYR A 77 6.66 2.97 0.27
CA TYR A 77 5.45 3.53 -0.30
C TYR A 77 4.34 2.49 -0.29
N VAL A 78 3.21 2.82 0.31
CA VAL A 78 2.08 1.90 0.48
C VAL A 78 0.85 2.50 -0.18
N LEU A 79 0.21 1.71 -1.04
CA LEU A 79 -0.98 2.10 -1.79
C LEU A 79 -2.14 1.16 -1.46
N SER A 80 -3.31 1.73 -1.24
CA SER A 80 -4.55 1.02 -0.91
C SER A 80 -5.73 1.60 -1.71
N SER A 81 -6.86 0.90 -1.64
CA SER A 81 -8.14 1.37 -2.18
C SER A 81 -8.54 2.75 -1.64
N THR A 82 -9.15 3.56 -2.50
CA THR A 82 -9.70 4.89 -2.16
C THR A 82 -10.64 4.85 -0.96
N ALA A 83 -11.48 3.83 -0.87
CA ALA A 83 -12.50 3.71 0.19
C ALA A 83 -11.92 3.35 1.56
N SER A 84 -10.69 2.86 1.62
CA SER A 84 -10.08 2.36 2.86
C SER A 84 -9.13 3.36 3.52
N GLU A 85 -9.03 4.61 3.01
CA GLU A 85 -8.00 5.57 3.44
C GLU A 85 -7.96 5.77 4.97
N ILE A 86 -9.12 6.01 5.57
CA ILE A 86 -9.23 6.28 7.02
C ILE A 86 -8.99 4.99 7.81
N ARG A 87 -9.66 3.90 7.41
CA ARG A 87 -9.58 2.61 8.08
C ARG A 87 -8.15 2.05 8.11
N ASP A 88 -7.44 2.13 7.00
CA ASP A 88 -6.07 1.62 6.90
C ASP A 88 -5.11 2.50 7.68
N PHE A 89 -5.29 3.82 7.67
CA PHE A 89 -4.49 4.73 8.48
C PHE A 89 -4.67 4.44 9.98
N ASP A 90 -5.90 4.28 10.44
CA ASP A 90 -6.20 3.93 11.82
C ASP A 90 -5.64 2.55 12.17
N TRP A 91 -5.75 1.58 11.26
CA TRP A 91 -5.19 0.24 11.43
C TRP A 91 -3.66 0.27 11.59
N PHE A 92 -2.96 1.08 10.79
CA PHE A 92 -1.52 1.23 10.91
C PHE A 92 -1.12 1.82 12.26
N ASN A 93 -1.76 2.91 12.68
CA ASN A 93 -1.45 3.57 13.94
C ASN A 93 -1.82 2.70 15.15
N HIS A 94 -2.96 1.99 15.10
CA HIS A 94 -3.38 1.10 16.19
C HIS A 94 -2.42 -0.07 16.41
N ASN A 95 -1.80 -0.56 15.35
CA ASN A 95 -0.86 -1.69 15.41
C ASN A 95 0.59 -1.26 15.63
N LEU A 96 0.87 0.04 15.74
CA LEU A 96 2.20 0.56 16.04
C LEU A 96 2.50 0.36 17.53
N LYS A 97 3.58 -0.38 17.84
CA LYS A 97 4.01 -0.58 19.23
C LYS A 97 4.82 0.64 19.71
N LYS A 98 4.81 0.89 21.02
CA LYS A 98 5.45 2.07 21.64
C LYS A 98 6.96 2.17 21.38
N ASP A 99 7.63 1.04 21.18
CA ASP A 99 9.08 0.90 20.97
C ASP A 99 9.49 0.91 19.49
N GLU A 100 8.53 0.85 18.56
CA GLU A 100 8.80 0.84 17.12
C GLU A 100 9.03 2.29 16.62
N LYS A 101 10.25 2.57 16.13
CA LYS A 101 10.57 3.85 15.48
C LYS A 101 10.08 3.84 14.03
N VAL A 102 8.77 4.04 13.87
CA VAL A 102 8.10 4.10 12.57
C VAL A 102 7.24 5.36 12.50
N HIS A 103 7.32 6.08 11.39
CA HIS A 103 6.46 7.20 11.08
C HIS A 103 5.57 6.82 9.90
N ILE A 104 4.27 7.06 10.05
CA ILE A 104 3.26 6.77 9.03
C ILE A 104 2.66 8.12 8.60
N LYS A 105 2.82 8.46 7.33
CA LYS A 105 2.33 9.72 6.76
C LYS A 105 1.37 9.45 5.61
N LYS A 106 0.18 10.06 5.66
CA LYS A 106 -0.71 10.12 4.50
C LYS A 106 -0.14 11.05 3.44
N LEU A 107 -0.14 10.61 2.19
CA LEU A 107 0.29 11.43 1.06
C LEU A 107 -0.92 12.04 0.36
N LEU A 108 -0.76 13.26 -0.13
CA LEU A 108 -1.82 14.01 -0.82
C LEU A 108 -2.19 13.34 -2.15
N LYS A 109 -3.45 13.54 -2.58
CA LYS A 109 -4.03 12.98 -3.81
C LYS A 109 -3.45 13.54 -5.11
N THR A 110 -2.44 14.41 -5.04
CA THR A 110 -1.76 15.02 -6.19
C THR A 110 -0.83 14.05 -6.91
N LEU A 111 -0.50 12.90 -6.32
CA LEU A 111 0.26 11.86 -7.02
C LEU A 111 -0.68 11.08 -7.97
N VAL A 112 -0.59 11.40 -9.25
CA VAL A 112 -1.35 10.78 -10.34
C VAL A 112 -0.62 9.53 -10.81
N PHE A 113 -1.35 8.42 -10.91
CA PHE A 113 -0.86 7.19 -11.54
C PHE A 113 -1.48 7.07 -12.93
N LEU A 114 -0.63 6.96 -13.94
CA LEU A 114 -0.98 6.56 -15.31
C LEU A 114 -0.27 5.21 -15.52
N PHE A 115 -1.04 4.14 -15.72
CA PHE A 115 -0.53 2.84 -16.15
C PHE A 115 -0.64 2.70 -17.66
#